data_AF-A0A7K2N447-F1
#
_entry.id   AF-A0A7K2N447-F1
#
_cell.length_a   1.000
_cell.length_b   1.000
_cell.length_c   1.000
_cell.angle_alpha   90.00
_cell.angle_beta   90.00
_cell.angle_gamma   90.00
#
_symmetry.space_group_name_H-M   'P 1'
#
loop_
_entity.id
_entity.type
_entity.pdbx_description
1 polymer ?
#
loop_
_entity_poly.entity_id
_entity_poly.type
_entity_poly.pdbx_seq_one_letter_code
_entity_poly.pdbx_strand_id
1 'polypeptide(L)'
;SHGEYPAAMRALARQEGVALLDVQALSLALWQRLGAEGTKAYFNWTATEQDNTHFNPAGAIAVARLVARELLHGRVLAHRDVRRLDEEIPESWIGWPEPATA
;
A
#
# COMPACT_ATOMS: atom_id res chain seq x y z
N SER A 1 -0.78 16.85 1.24
CA SER A 1 -1.42 15.93 0.28
C SER A 1 -0.55 15.83 -0.97
N HIS A 2 -0.84 14.92 -1.90
CA HIS A 2 -0.06 14.77 -3.15
C HIS A 2 -0.55 15.70 -4.28
N GLY A 3 -1.36 16.71 -3.97
CA GLY A 3 -1.89 17.67 -4.94
C GLY A 3 -2.55 16.98 -6.14
N GLU A 4 -2.15 17.41 -7.34
CA GLU A 4 -2.70 16.91 -8.61
C GLU A 4 -2.07 15.58 -9.06
N TYR A 5 -1.04 15.07 -8.37
CA TYR A 5 -0.30 13.89 -8.81
C TYR A 5 -1.17 12.65 -9.04
N PRO A 6 -2.17 12.31 -8.19
CA PRO A 6 -3.06 11.17 -8.48
C PRO A 6 -3.90 11.37 -9.75
N ALA A 7 -4.35 12.60 -10.03
CA ALA A 7 -5.09 12.89 -11.25
C ALA A 7 -4.19 12.79 -12.49
N ALA A 8 -2.94 13.26 -12.40
CA ALA A 8 -1.94 13.11 -13.46
C ALA A 8 -1.64 11.64 -13.78
N MET A 9 -1.47 10.79 -12.76
CA MET A 9 -1.25 9.35 -12.95
C MET A 9 -2.43 8.65 -13.63
N ARG A 10 -3.68 9.01 -13.27
CA ARG A 10 -4.89 8.52 -13.94
C ARG A 10 -4.95 8.94 -15.41
N ALA A 11 -4.65 10.21 -15.69
CA ALA A 11 -4.64 10.74 -17.04
C ALA A 11 -3.57 10.06 -17.91
N LEU A 12 -2.36 9.87 -17.37
CA LEU A 12 -1.25 9.22 -18.05
C LEU A 12 -1.59 7.77 -18.40
N ALA A 13 -2.10 6.98 -17.45
CA ALA A 13 -2.45 5.58 -17.72
C ALA A 13 -3.49 5.45 -18.85
N ARG A 14 -4.48 6.35 -18.87
CA ARG A 14 -5.47 6.42 -19.95
C ARG A 14 -4.85 6.80 -21.30
N GLN A 15 -3.94 7.76 -21.31
CA GLN A 15 -3.24 8.20 -22.52
C GLN A 15 -2.40 7.07 -23.13
N GLU A 16 -1.65 6.36 -22.29
CA GLU A 16 -0.75 5.29 -22.72
C GLU A 16 -1.47 3.95 -22.92
N GLY A 17 -2.75 3.86 -22.57
CA GLY A 17 -3.53 2.62 -22.68
C GLY A 17 -3.02 1.49 -21.77
N VAL A 18 -2.42 1.83 -20.63
CA VAL A 18 -1.87 0.87 -19.67
C VAL A 18 -2.77 0.71 -18.46
N ALA A 19 -2.69 -0.45 -17.79
CA ALA A 19 -3.42 -0.69 -16.56
C ALA A 19 -2.98 0.28 -15.45
N LEU A 20 -3.95 0.83 -14.72
CA LEU A 20 -3.72 1.65 -13.53
C LEU A 20 -4.18 0.89 -12.29
N LEU A 21 -3.29 0.77 -11.31
CA LEU A 21 -3.66 0.38 -9.96
C LEU A 21 -3.71 1.64 -9.10
N ASP A 22 -4.92 2.09 -8.75
CA ASP A 22 -5.12 3.34 -7.99
C ASP A 22 -4.91 3.12 -6.49
N VAL A 23 -3.67 2.77 -6.11
CA VAL A 23 -3.26 2.48 -4.73
C VAL A 23 -3.52 3.67 -3.81
N GLN A 24 -3.47 4.89 -4.35
CA GLN A 24 -3.79 6.11 -3.60
C GLN A 24 -5.27 6.11 -3.16
N ALA A 25 -6.21 5.89 -4.09
CA ALA A 25 -7.63 5.85 -3.75
C ALA A 25 -7.96 4.69 -2.81
N LEU A 26 -7.37 3.51 -3.05
CA LEU A 26 -7.63 2.29 -2.27
C LEU A 26 -7.12 2.40 -0.84
N SER A 27 -5.89 2.87 -0.67
CA SER A 27 -5.32 3.06 0.66
C SER A 27 -6.05 4.18 1.41
N LEU A 28 -6.40 5.29 0.75
CA LEU A 28 -7.20 6.35 1.36
C LEU A 28 -8.56 5.81 1.86
N ALA A 29 -9.25 4.99 1.06
CA ALA A 29 -10.51 4.37 1.48
C ALA A 29 -10.31 3.42 2.68
N LEU A 30 -9.19 2.68 2.76
CA LEU A 30 -8.85 1.88 3.92
C LEU A 30 -8.64 2.74 5.17
N TRP A 31 -7.84 3.80 5.08
CA TRP A 31 -7.56 4.71 6.20
C TRP A 31 -8.81 5.43 6.67
N GLN A 32 -9.68 5.85 5.76
CA GLN A 32 -10.97 6.47 6.09
C GLN A 32 -11.89 5.52 6.86
N ARG A 33 -11.91 4.23 6.51
CA ARG A 33 -12.69 3.24 7.26
C ARG A 33 -12.13 2.97 8.66
N LEU A 34 -10.81 3.01 8.81
CA LEU A 34 -10.14 2.79 10.10
C LEU A 34 -10.18 4.02 11.02
N GLY A 35 -10.31 5.22 10.43
CA GLY A 35 -10.21 6.49 11.16
C GLY A 35 -8.78 6.83 11.58
N ALA A 36 -8.60 8.05 12.11
CA ALA A 36 -7.28 8.58 12.44
C ALA A 36 -6.53 7.72 13.48
N GLU A 37 -7.19 7.33 14.57
CA GLU A 37 -6.56 6.53 15.62
C GLU A 37 -6.24 5.10 15.14
N GLY A 38 -7.16 4.43 14.46
CA GLY A 38 -6.92 3.09 13.94
C GLY A 38 -5.79 3.03 12.90
N THR A 39 -5.61 4.11 12.15
CA THR A 39 -4.56 4.21 11.13
C THR A 39 -3.15 4.23 11.73
N LYS A 40 -2.96 4.73 12.96
CA LYS A 40 -1.62 4.79 13.62
C LYS A 40 -0.95 3.43 13.73
N ALA A 41 -1.73 2.35 13.86
CA ALA A 41 -1.20 0.99 13.94
C ALA A 41 -0.52 0.49 12.64
N TYR A 42 -0.63 1.21 11.54
CA TYR A 42 -0.10 0.83 10.22
C TYR A 42 1.13 1.66 9.79
N PHE A 43 1.46 2.71 10.53
CA PHE A 43 2.57 3.61 10.23
C PHE A 43 3.65 3.51 11.30
N ASN A 44 4.83 4.09 11.04
CA ASN A 44 5.92 4.24 12.01
C ASN A 44 5.57 5.33 13.04
N TRP A 45 4.43 5.15 13.72
CA TRP A 45 3.88 6.11 14.66
C TRP A 45 4.19 5.68 16.09
N THR A 46 4.77 6.59 16.86
CA THR A 46 5.07 6.46 18.29
C THR A 46 4.64 7.72 19.03
N ALA A 47 4.68 7.69 20.37
CA ALA A 47 4.37 8.86 21.18
C ALA A 47 5.32 10.05 20.92
N THR A 48 6.56 9.77 20.52
CA THR A 48 7.61 10.77 20.29
C THR A 48 7.84 11.09 18.82
N GLU A 49 7.36 10.25 17.90
CA GLU A 49 7.56 10.38 16.46
C GLU A 49 6.27 10.01 15.72
N GLN A 50 5.69 10.97 15.00
CA GLN A 50 4.41 10.80 14.31
C GLN A 50 4.62 10.66 12.81
N ASP A 51 5.40 9.67 12.39
CA ASP A 51 5.63 9.42 10.98
C ASP A 51 4.36 8.83 10.35
N ASN A 52 3.63 9.66 9.62
CA ASN A 52 2.41 9.29 8.90
C ASN A 52 2.70 8.98 7.41
N THR A 53 3.97 8.77 7.04
CA THR A 53 4.41 8.52 5.67
C THR A 53 4.95 7.11 5.51
N HIS A 54 5.80 6.65 6.42
CA HIS A 54 6.41 5.33 6.34
C HIS A 54 5.59 4.29 7.09
N PHE A 55 5.37 3.15 6.43
CA PHE A 55 4.63 2.02 7.00
C PHE A 55 5.50 1.16 7.91
N ASN A 56 4.89 0.65 8.97
CA ASN A 56 5.44 -0.48 9.72
C ASN A 56 5.09 -1.82 9.00
N PRO A 57 5.50 -2.99 9.51
CA PRO A 57 5.16 -4.29 8.89
C PRO A 57 3.67 -4.49 8.59
N ALA A 58 2.78 -4.16 9.53
CA ALA A 58 1.33 -4.28 9.34
C ALA A 58 0.83 -3.38 8.18
N GLY A 59 1.30 -2.13 8.11
CA GLY A 59 1.03 -1.21 7.00
C GLY A 59 1.51 -1.72 5.66
N ALA A 60 2.76 -2.20 5.61
CA ALA A 60 3.35 -2.75 4.39
C ALA A 60 2.55 -3.94 3.87
N ILE A 61 2.15 -4.86 4.76
CA ILE A 61 1.30 -6.01 4.42
C ILE A 61 -0.07 -5.57 3.90
N ALA A 62 -0.71 -4.61 4.57
CA ALA A 62 -2.03 -4.12 4.18
C ALA A 62 -2.03 -3.50 2.77
N VAL A 63 -1.04 -2.65 2.47
CA VAL A 63 -0.91 -2.02 1.15
C VAL A 63 -0.51 -3.04 0.09
N ALA A 64 0.39 -3.98 0.40
CA ALA A 64 0.75 -5.06 -0.53
C ALA A 64 -0.46 -5.93 -0.91
N ARG A 65 -1.37 -6.21 0.03
CA ARG A 65 -2.63 -6.91 -0.25
C ARG A 65 -3.55 -6.12 -1.19
N LEU A 66 -3.66 -4.80 -1.02
CA LEU A 66 -4.41 -3.94 -1.94
C LEU A 66 -3.85 -4.03 -3.36
N VAL A 67 -2.52 -3.94 -3.50
CA VAL A 67 -1.84 -4.06 -4.79
C VAL A 67 -2.09 -5.43 -5.43
N ALA A 68 -1.87 -6.52 -4.69
CA ALA A 68 -2.03 -7.87 -5.22
C ALA A 68 -3.48 -8.15 -5.68
N ARG A 69 -4.48 -7.67 -4.93
CA ARG A 69 -5.89 -7.79 -5.31
C ARG A 69 -6.23 -6.99 -6.56
N GLU A 70 -5.72 -5.76 -6.68
CA GLU A 70 -5.96 -4.97 -7.89
C GLU A 70 -5.23 -5.49 -9.12
N LEU A 71 -4.05 -6.09 -8.97
CA LEU A 71 -3.39 -6.78 -10.07
C LEU A 71 -4.28 -7.88 -10.65
N LEU A 72 -5.00 -8.62 -9.79
CA LEU A 72 -6.00 -9.61 -10.22
C LEU A 72 -7.26 -8.97 -10.81
N HIS A 73 -7.85 -8.00 -10.13
CA HIS A 73 -9.09 -7.35 -10.59
C HIS A 73 -8.90 -6.69 -11.96
N GLY A 74 -7.77 -6.01 -12.15
CA GLY A 74 -7.37 -5.39 -13.42
C GLY A 74 -6.89 -6.39 -14.48
N ARG A 75 -6.85 -7.69 -14.17
CA ARG A 75 -6.35 -8.77 -15.04
C ARG A 75 -4.91 -8.55 -15.54
N VAL A 76 -4.12 -7.81 -14.75
CA VAL A 76 -2.67 -7.68 -14.99
C VAL A 76 -1.97 -8.98 -14.63
N LEU A 77 -2.42 -9.62 -13.55
CA LEU A 77 -2.04 -10.98 -13.16
C LEU A 77 -3.25 -11.92 -13.27
N ALA A 78 -2.98 -13.19 -13.55
CA ALA A 78 -3.96 -14.27 -13.46
C ALA A 78 -3.95 -14.90 -12.06
N HIS A 79 -5.02 -15.63 -11.71
CA HIS A 79 -5.11 -16.34 -10.43
C HIS A 79 -3.96 -17.30 -10.15
N ARG A 80 -3.31 -17.84 -11.20
CA ARG A 80 -2.15 -18.74 -11.08
C ARG A 80 -0.85 -18.01 -10.70
N ASP A 81 -0.79 -16.69 -10.90
CA ASP A 81 0.42 -15.88 -10.66
C ASP A 81 0.50 -15.40 -9.20
N VAL A 82 -0.55 -15.64 -8.42
CA VAL A 82 -0.65 -15.28 -7.01
C VAL A 82 -1.05 -16.49 -6.18
N ARG A 83 -0.75 -16.44 -4.89
CA ARG A 83 -1.10 -17.49 -3.94
C ARG A 83 -1.33 -16.89 -2.57
N ARG A 84 -2.17 -17.55 -1.77
CA ARG A 84 -2.29 -17.28 -0.33
C ARG A 84 -2.66 -15.82 0.00
N LEU A 85 -3.49 -15.17 -0.83
CA LEU A 85 -3.79 -13.73 -0.72
C LEU A 85 -4.51 -13.35 0.57
N ASP A 86 -5.27 -14.27 1.14
CA ASP A 86 -6.04 -14.07 2.37
C ASP A 86 -5.38 -14.71 3.59
N GLU A 87 -4.22 -15.36 3.42
CA GLU A 87 -3.51 -15.95 4.54
C GLU A 87 -2.81 -14.89 5.38
N GLU A 88 -2.70 -15.16 6.68
CA GLU A 88 -1.95 -14.33 7.61
C GLU A 88 -0.47 -14.31 7.24
N ILE A 89 0.11 -13.11 7.19
CA ILE A 89 1.53 -12.89 6.95
C ILE A 89 2.12 -12.43 8.28
N PRO A 90 3.00 -13.21 8.91
CA PRO A 90 3.65 -12.79 10.15
C PRO A 90 4.45 -11.50 9.92
N GLU A 91 4.21 -10.48 10.75
CA GLU A 91 4.95 -9.21 10.69
C GLU A 91 6.46 -9.39 10.83
N SER A 92 6.89 -10.44 11.55
CA SER A 92 8.30 -10.82 11.72
C SER A 92 9.01 -11.23 10.43
N TRP A 93 8.27 -11.48 9.34
CA TRP A 93 8.85 -11.76 8.02
C TRP A 93 9.27 -10.47 7.29
N ILE A 94 8.78 -9.32 7.73
CA ILE A 94 9.13 -8.03 7.15
C ILE A 94 10.30 -7.44 7.94
N GLY A 95 11.49 -7.51 7.35
CA GLY A 95 12.69 -6.90 7.89
C GLY A 95 13.18 -5.77 6.98
N TRP A 96 13.86 -4.79 7.57
CA TRP A 96 14.59 -3.76 6.84
C TRP A 96 16.08 -4.04 6.99
N PRO A 97 16.88 -3.95 5.91
CA PRO A 97 18.32 -4.05 6.05
C PRO A 97 18.82 -2.91 6.95
N GLU A 98 19.85 -3.18 7.76
CA GLU A 98 20.51 -2.10 8.50
C GLU A 98 20.99 -1.03 7.51
N PRO A 99 20.89 0.26 7.87
CA PRO A 99 21.47 1.31 7.04
C PRO A 99 22.94 0.98 6.81
N ALA A 100 23.39 1.06 5.56
CA ALA A 100 24.79 0.85 5.24
C ALA A 100 25.64 1.77 6.14
N THR A 101 26.57 1.18 6.89
CA THR A 101 27.54 1.94 7.67
C THR A 101 28.31 2.84 6.70
N ALA A 102 28.20 4.15 6.90
CA ALA A 102 28.93 5.16 6.14
C ALA A 102 30.42 5.13 6.44
#